data_AF-A0A9P1FTP9-F1
#
_entry.id   AF-A0A9P1FTP9-F1
#
_cell.length_a   1.000
_cell.length_b   1.000
_cell.length_c   1.000
_cell.angle_alpha   90.00
_cell.angle_beta   90.00
_cell.angle_gamma   90.00
#
_symmetry.space_group_name_H-M   'P 1'
#
loop_
_entity.id
_entity.type
_entity.pdbx_description
1 polymer ?
#
loop_
_entity_poly.entity_id
_entity_poly.type
_entity_poly.pdbx_seq_one_letter_code
_entity_poly.pdbx_strand_id
1 'polypeptide(L)'
;MLVDHGIDISKFGKGQAKTLDELYRNVAIEKKSYFVDSNNTLERRMELVNICLTVTSLEGKEMELRLNCEVLKDGTLVRRNQKPSSFIEEGCGWPFAVDAFFDRRLKLPTEIRKELLAQKNTVTDKVERIKSMFFPGVETMYTTYEVNIHIPDPKRSELQVIGLPEMSGFDTEAIPSANLPHATWSWRQTGEELSNEEALERLLQEQGIDTNDYPPGAISELCDELYESRYATLSLRTGHLVRNIQIIKVWLCATILSVDYVLRSKGKMQFGKRERNHKEGPVTMRMRSDQDWKTAAFSCLYGKLGMDEALVKSHLVIVDSSYRLDEEVEYSRSYPGLKTVYNIHTVKCRVKDVDHPEMSFIGLPEGNDFAVTRVRQNFRPSKASAASEGVTSTLWFWKPRSQLTETGDLLYFQKSFTDRESNDIEEFAPVPKRQLEPPTVLQMEEQDEENILSSLVVEELMKGRTTNWPRAKRAAKRILDPTYNLKCFHDDCVAAFPELLLYTVDDGSLASSGRSMMDEYQRT
;
A
#
# COMPACT_ATOMS: atom_id res chain seq x y z
N MET A 1 44.31 -6.84 -2.48
CA MET A 1 43.88 -6.57 -1.08
C MET A 1 42.94 -7.65 -0.55
N LEU A 2 41.67 -7.75 -1.00
CA LEU A 2 40.71 -8.73 -0.43
C LEU A 2 41.20 -10.19 -0.56
N VAL A 3 41.64 -10.58 -1.76
CA VAL A 3 42.18 -11.92 -2.03
C VAL A 3 43.43 -12.21 -1.19
N ASP A 4 44.30 -11.21 -1.01
CA ASP A 4 45.53 -11.34 -0.21
C ASP A 4 45.23 -11.64 1.27
N HIS A 5 44.04 -11.28 1.74
CA HIS A 5 43.54 -11.56 3.10
C HIS A 5 42.61 -12.78 3.16
N GLY A 6 42.61 -13.63 2.12
CA GLY A 6 41.83 -14.86 2.09
C GLY A 6 40.31 -14.66 1.97
N ILE A 7 39.85 -13.47 1.55
CA ILE A 7 38.42 -13.20 1.38
C ILE A 7 37.95 -13.74 0.03
N ASP A 8 36.96 -14.64 0.06
CA ASP A 8 36.35 -15.24 -1.12
C ASP A 8 35.46 -14.23 -1.87
N ILE A 9 36.06 -13.58 -2.87
CA ILE A 9 35.38 -12.59 -3.71
C ILE A 9 34.24 -13.18 -4.56
N SER A 10 34.18 -14.51 -4.74
CA SER A 10 33.13 -15.16 -5.55
C SER A 10 31.74 -15.10 -4.89
N LYS A 11 31.68 -14.69 -3.61
CA LYS A 11 30.44 -14.52 -2.84
C LYS A 11 29.80 -13.15 -3.03
N PHE A 12 30.53 -12.16 -3.54
CA PHE A 12 30.01 -10.81 -3.76
C PHE A 12 29.00 -10.79 -4.91
N GLY A 13 27.92 -10.01 -4.76
CA GLY A 13 26.81 -9.95 -5.72
C GLY A 13 25.87 -11.16 -5.72
N LYS A 14 26.01 -12.08 -4.75
CA LYS A 14 25.11 -13.23 -4.58
C LYS A 14 24.15 -13.01 -3.42
N GLY A 15 22.86 -13.27 -3.65
CA GLY A 15 21.83 -13.10 -2.61
C GLY A 15 21.73 -11.64 -2.17
N GLN A 16 21.90 -11.38 -0.87
CA GLN A 16 21.91 -10.02 -0.31
C GLN A 16 23.30 -9.37 -0.31
N ALA A 17 24.36 -10.09 -0.70
CA ALA A 17 25.71 -9.55 -0.73
C ALA A 17 25.85 -8.48 -1.81
N LYS A 18 26.44 -7.34 -1.44
CA LYS A 18 26.79 -6.29 -2.39
C LYS A 18 27.86 -6.77 -3.35
N THR A 19 27.89 -6.16 -4.52
CA THR A 19 28.92 -6.38 -5.54
C THR A 19 30.25 -5.75 -5.13
N LEU A 20 31.34 -6.17 -5.78
CA LEU A 20 32.65 -5.55 -5.59
C LEU A 20 32.67 -4.07 -6.02
N ASP A 21 31.91 -3.70 -7.06
CA ASP A 21 31.76 -2.31 -7.50
C ASP A 21 31.12 -1.45 -6.41
N GLU A 22 30.05 -1.94 -5.77
CA GLU A 22 29.40 -1.24 -4.67
C GLU A 22 30.31 -1.09 -3.44
N LEU A 23 31.11 -2.13 -3.13
CA LEU A 23 32.13 -2.04 -2.07
C LEU A 23 33.19 -0.99 -2.43
N TYR A 24 33.73 -1.02 -3.64
CA TYR A 24 34.72 -0.06 -4.11
C TYR A 24 34.16 1.37 -4.07
N ARG A 25 32.92 1.57 -4.52
CA ARG A 25 32.24 2.86 -4.45
C ARG A 25 32.09 3.34 -3.00
N ASN A 26 31.68 2.47 -2.08
CA ASN A 26 31.53 2.84 -0.66
C ASN A 26 32.85 3.23 -0.02
N VAL A 27 33.95 2.56 -0.38
CA VAL A 27 35.26 2.74 0.25
C VAL A 27 36.08 3.83 -0.43
N ALA A 28 36.31 3.70 -1.73
CA ALA A 28 37.24 4.56 -2.46
C ALA A 28 36.59 5.86 -2.98
N ILE A 29 35.30 5.83 -3.35
CA ILE A 29 34.62 6.97 -3.98
C ILE A 29 33.86 7.80 -2.93
N GLU A 30 32.94 7.16 -2.21
CA GLU A 30 32.07 7.82 -1.24
C GLU A 30 32.72 7.97 0.13
N LYS A 31 33.84 7.28 0.37
CA LYS A 31 34.59 7.29 1.64
C LYS A 31 33.73 7.07 2.89
N LYS A 32 32.68 6.25 2.78
CA LYS A 32 31.77 5.91 3.89
C LYS A 32 32.36 4.90 4.87
N SER A 33 33.43 4.23 4.44
CA SER A 33 34.16 3.24 5.22
C SER A 33 35.57 3.10 4.66
N TYR A 34 36.48 2.58 5.45
CA TYR A 34 37.86 2.32 5.04
C TYR A 34 38.31 0.95 5.57
N PHE A 35 39.43 0.45 5.07
CA PHE A 35 39.98 -0.83 5.50
C PHE A 35 41.20 -0.63 6.36
N VAL A 36 41.31 -1.41 7.43
CA VAL A 36 42.48 -1.46 8.30
C VAL A 36 42.99 -2.90 8.29
N ASP A 37 44.26 -3.07 7.91
CA ASP A 37 44.97 -4.33 8.06
C ASP A 37 45.40 -4.47 9.53
N SER A 38 44.91 -5.52 10.19
CA SER A 38 45.20 -5.83 11.59
C SER A 38 45.52 -7.31 11.72
N ASN A 39 46.80 -7.64 11.96
CA ASN A 39 47.25 -9.01 12.23
C ASN A 39 46.83 -10.03 11.13
N ASN A 40 47.08 -9.71 9.86
CA ASN A 40 46.66 -10.51 8.68
C ASN A 40 45.14 -10.65 8.51
N THR A 41 44.35 -9.87 9.24
CA THR A 41 42.90 -9.78 9.04
C THR A 41 42.56 -8.40 8.51
N LEU A 42 41.70 -8.37 7.50
CA LEU A 42 41.23 -7.11 6.91
C LEU A 42 39.92 -6.71 7.60
N GLU A 43 40.00 -5.71 8.48
CA GLU A 43 38.83 -5.13 9.16
C GLU A 43 38.31 -3.95 8.34
N ARG A 44 37.01 -3.93 8.04
CA ARG A 44 36.35 -2.75 7.48
C ARG A 44 35.88 -1.86 8.62
N ARG A 45 36.28 -0.59 8.63
CA ARG A 45 35.82 0.40 9.60
C ARG A 45 34.77 1.31 8.99
N MET A 46 33.66 1.46 9.69
CA MET A 46 32.58 2.37 9.33
C MET A 46 32.30 3.26 10.53
N GLU A 47 32.69 4.52 10.42
CA GLU A 47 32.53 5.50 11.48
C GLU A 47 31.43 6.50 11.11
N LEU A 48 30.49 6.71 12.03
CA LEU A 48 29.33 7.55 11.85
C LEU A 48 29.25 8.54 13.01
N VAL A 49 28.97 9.80 12.73
CA VAL A 49 28.58 10.79 13.74
C VAL A 49 27.09 11.09 13.63
N ASN A 50 26.36 10.89 14.72
CA ASN A 50 25.00 11.36 14.95
C ASN A 50 25.07 12.70 15.67
N ILE A 51 24.47 13.73 15.09
CA ILE A 51 24.52 15.10 15.57
C ILE A 51 23.18 15.41 16.25
N CYS A 52 23.19 15.51 17.57
CA CYS A 52 22.08 16.00 18.37
C CYS A 52 22.19 17.52 18.44
N LEU A 53 21.67 18.20 17.42
CA LEU A 53 21.66 19.66 17.34
C LEU A 53 20.43 20.20 18.05
N THR A 54 20.61 20.80 19.23
CA THR A 54 19.52 21.31 20.07
C THR A 54 19.53 22.82 20.21
N VAL A 55 18.38 23.39 20.53
CA VAL A 55 18.17 24.82 20.72
C VAL A 55 17.03 25.05 21.69
N THR A 56 17.12 26.09 22.52
CA THR A 56 16.00 26.49 23.39
C THR A 56 15.09 27.45 22.63
N SER A 57 13.82 27.09 22.44
CA SER A 57 12.83 27.95 21.80
C SER A 57 12.59 29.23 22.61
N LEU A 58 11.94 30.22 21.99
CA LEU A 58 11.54 31.45 22.67
C LEU A 58 10.57 31.19 23.85
N GLU A 59 9.90 30.04 23.85
CA GLU A 59 9.03 29.57 24.93
C GLU A 59 9.78 28.80 26.04
N GLY A 60 11.09 28.61 25.90
CA GLY A 60 11.90 27.85 26.85
C GLY A 60 11.86 26.33 26.67
N LYS A 61 11.32 25.82 25.55
CA LYS A 61 11.30 24.38 25.25
C LYS A 61 12.57 23.98 24.50
N GLU A 62 13.17 22.85 24.87
CA GLU A 62 14.32 22.31 24.14
C GLU A 62 13.85 21.62 22.85
N MET A 63 14.33 22.11 21.72
CA MET A 63 14.04 21.60 20.39
C MET A 63 15.28 20.91 19.80
N GLU A 64 15.09 19.85 19.04
CA GLU A 64 16.11 19.09 18.33
C GLU A 64 15.83 19.09 16.83
N LEU A 65 16.87 19.29 16.02
CA LEU A 65 16.78 19.21 14.57
C LEU A 65 16.64 17.74 14.11
N ARG A 66 15.65 17.46 13.26
CA ARG A 66 15.41 16.13 12.67
C ARG A 66 15.33 16.19 11.16
N LEU A 67 15.90 15.17 10.51
CA LEU A 67 15.70 14.89 9.09
C LEU A 67 14.35 14.19 8.91
N ASN A 68 13.37 14.87 8.32
CA ASN A 68 12.04 14.32 8.11
C ASN A 68 12.04 13.34 6.94
N CYS A 69 12.42 13.81 5.76
CA CYS A 69 12.40 13.03 4.53
C CYS A 69 13.58 13.39 3.61
N GLU A 70 13.90 12.46 2.72
CA GLU A 70 14.85 12.64 1.63
C GLU A 70 14.14 12.32 0.30
N VAL A 71 14.33 13.15 -0.72
CA VAL A 71 13.91 12.86 -2.10
C VAL A 71 15.09 12.28 -2.86
N LEU A 72 15.02 10.98 -3.14
CA LEU A 72 16.03 10.26 -3.91
C LEU A 72 16.09 10.74 -5.37
N LYS A 73 17.12 10.30 -6.09
CA LYS A 73 17.36 10.69 -7.50
C LYS A 73 16.20 10.31 -8.44
N ASP A 74 15.44 9.28 -8.10
CA ASP A 74 14.26 8.82 -8.82
C ASP A 74 12.96 9.54 -8.38
N GLY A 75 13.06 10.52 -7.48
CA GLY A 75 11.94 11.24 -6.90
C GLY A 75 11.27 10.53 -5.73
N THR A 76 11.70 9.32 -5.38
CA THR A 76 11.14 8.57 -4.25
C THR A 76 11.42 9.29 -2.94
N LEU A 77 10.37 9.48 -2.14
CA LEU A 77 10.44 10.05 -0.81
C LEU A 77 10.73 8.95 0.22
N VAL A 78 11.85 9.08 0.91
CA VAL A 78 12.23 8.20 2.01
C VAL A 78 12.12 8.98 3.30
N ARG A 79 11.18 8.58 4.15
CA ARG A 79 11.05 9.13 5.50
C ARG A 79 12.18 8.58 6.38
N ARG A 80 12.76 9.43 7.21
CA ARG A 80 13.86 9.08 8.11
C ARG A 80 13.52 9.34 9.57
N ASN A 81 12.94 10.49 9.87
CA ASN A 81 12.72 10.99 11.24
C ASN A 81 13.95 10.80 12.16
N GLN A 82 15.14 11.00 11.62
CA GLN A 82 16.40 10.67 12.30
C GLN A 82 17.18 11.93 12.66
N LYS A 83 18.08 11.81 13.63
CA LYS A 83 19.06 12.85 13.91
C LYS A 83 19.94 13.07 12.67
N PRO A 84 20.40 14.30 12.41
CA PRO A 84 21.41 14.54 11.39
C PRO A 84 22.60 13.60 11.61
N SER A 85 23.10 12.98 10.54
CA SER A 85 24.21 12.05 10.63
C SER A 85 25.15 12.17 9.44
N SER A 86 26.42 11.86 9.66
CA SER A 86 27.47 11.93 8.65
C SER A 86 28.51 10.84 8.86
N PHE A 87 29.09 10.32 7.77
CA PHE A 87 30.22 9.40 7.87
C PHE A 87 31.51 10.15 8.18
N ILE A 88 32.39 9.52 8.95
CA ILE A 88 33.70 10.05 9.29
C ILE A 88 34.72 9.45 8.32
N GLU A 89 35.38 10.31 7.53
CA GLU A 89 36.45 9.90 6.60
C GLU A 89 37.67 9.37 7.36
N GLU A 90 38.44 8.47 6.74
CA GLU A 90 39.66 7.91 7.34
C GLU A 90 40.63 9.00 7.79
N GLY A 91 41.02 8.96 9.08
CA GLY A 91 41.94 9.92 9.69
C GLY A 91 41.32 11.28 10.02
N CYS A 92 40.08 11.55 9.60
CA CYS A 92 39.32 12.71 10.03
C CYS A 92 38.62 12.39 11.36
N GLY A 93 38.71 13.24 12.38
CA GLY A 93 37.91 13.05 13.59
C GLY A 93 36.45 13.46 13.38
N TRP A 94 35.58 13.14 14.35
CA TRP A 94 34.19 13.60 14.34
C TRP A 94 34.01 15.13 14.16
N PRO A 95 34.89 16.03 14.68
CA PRO A 95 34.67 17.47 14.50
C PRO A 95 34.73 17.89 13.04
N PHE A 96 35.61 17.24 12.25
CA PHE A 96 35.72 17.49 10.82
C PHE A 96 34.46 17.02 10.08
N ALA A 97 33.92 15.85 10.44
CA ALA A 97 32.70 15.33 9.83
C ALA A 97 31.48 16.20 10.14
N VAL A 98 31.39 16.74 11.37
CA VAL A 98 30.34 17.69 11.76
C VAL A 98 30.49 19.03 11.03
N ASP A 99 31.70 19.61 10.95
CA ASP A 99 31.94 20.84 10.19
C ASP A 99 31.56 20.68 8.72
N ALA A 100 32.00 19.58 8.09
CA ALA A 100 31.68 19.26 6.71
C ALA A 100 30.17 19.05 6.49
N PHE A 101 29.47 18.46 7.48
CA PHE A 101 28.02 18.33 7.44
C PHE A 101 27.33 19.70 7.52
N PHE A 102 27.72 20.54 8.47
CA PHE A 102 27.18 21.90 8.61
C PHE A 102 27.45 22.77 7.38
N ASP A 103 28.64 22.67 6.78
CA ASP A 103 29.00 23.37 5.54
C ASP A 103 28.18 22.89 4.35
N ARG A 104 28.25 21.59 4.07
CA ARG A 104 27.70 21.04 2.83
C ARG A 104 26.19 20.95 2.89
N ARG A 105 25.65 20.47 4.02
CA ARG A 105 24.24 20.11 4.15
C ARG A 105 23.39 21.26 4.67
N LEU A 106 23.80 21.90 5.77
CA LEU A 106 23.02 22.99 6.39
C LEU A 106 23.41 24.39 5.90
N LYS A 107 24.49 24.51 5.12
CA LYS A 107 25.00 25.79 4.57
C LYS A 107 25.27 26.84 5.65
N LEU A 108 25.70 26.40 6.83
CA LEU A 108 26.02 27.32 7.94
C LEU A 108 27.32 28.09 7.68
N PRO A 109 27.37 29.41 7.94
CA PRO A 109 28.58 30.21 7.80
C PRO A 109 29.73 29.71 8.68
N THR A 110 30.96 29.87 8.20
CA THR A 110 32.17 29.33 8.84
C THR A 110 32.32 29.80 10.29
N GLU A 111 31.94 31.05 10.57
CA GLU A 111 31.99 31.68 11.87
C GLU A 111 31.07 30.95 12.87
N ILE A 112 29.83 30.66 12.46
CA ILE A 112 28.86 29.90 13.24
C ILE A 112 29.38 28.50 13.53
N ARG A 113 29.89 27.80 12.50
CA ARG A 113 30.36 26.41 12.66
C ARG A 113 31.51 26.32 13.65
N LYS A 114 32.49 27.22 13.55
CA LYS A 114 33.63 27.28 14.48
C LYS A 114 33.16 27.54 15.91
N GLU A 115 32.22 28.45 16.10
CA GLU A 115 31.64 28.73 17.41
C GLU A 115 30.94 27.50 17.99
N LEU A 116 30.05 26.86 17.23
CA LEU A 116 29.33 25.64 17.66
C LEU A 116 30.30 24.51 18.03
N LEU A 117 31.38 24.33 17.25
CA LEU A 117 32.38 23.29 17.51
C LEU A 117 33.33 23.62 18.67
N ALA A 118 33.56 24.90 18.98
CA ALA A 118 34.40 25.34 20.09
C ALA A 118 33.72 25.19 21.46
N GLN A 119 32.41 24.95 21.49
CA GLN A 119 31.67 24.72 22.72
C GLN A 119 32.06 23.40 23.39
N LYS A 120 31.69 23.27 24.67
CA LYS A 120 31.85 22.02 25.42
C LYS A 120 30.80 21.00 24.97
N ASN A 121 31.04 20.40 23.81
CA ASN A 121 30.20 19.37 23.22
C ASN A 121 30.38 18.05 23.98
N THR A 122 29.26 17.40 24.33
CA THR A 122 29.30 16.06 24.94
C THR A 122 29.32 15.02 23.83
N VAL A 123 30.34 14.16 23.87
CA VAL A 123 30.53 13.08 22.88
C VAL A 123 30.52 11.75 23.60
N THR A 124 29.66 10.85 23.14
CA THR A 124 29.67 9.44 23.51
C THR A 124 29.94 8.60 22.27
N ASP A 125 30.67 7.50 22.40
CA ASP A 125 30.91 6.57 21.31
C ASP A 125 30.44 5.16 21.65
N LYS A 126 29.98 4.45 20.62
CA LYS A 126 29.58 3.05 20.69
C LYS A 126 30.30 2.28 19.60
N VAL A 127 31.04 1.25 19.98
CA VAL A 127 31.78 0.37 19.04
C VAL A 127 31.11 -1.00 19.00
N GLU A 128 30.78 -1.47 17.79
CA GLU A 128 30.22 -2.79 17.55
C GLU A 128 31.01 -3.49 16.43
N ARG A 129 31.35 -4.77 16.61
CA ARG A 129 31.98 -5.61 15.58
C ARG A 129 31.00 -6.67 15.10
N ILE A 130 30.72 -6.66 13.81
CA ILE A 130 29.74 -7.56 13.20
C ILE A 130 30.33 -8.12 11.89
N LYS A 131 30.13 -9.42 11.65
CA LYS A 131 30.39 -10.01 10.33
C LYS A 131 29.36 -9.48 9.33
N SER A 132 29.82 -8.75 8.33
CA SER A 132 28.91 -8.06 7.41
C SER A 132 28.12 -9.07 6.57
N MET A 133 26.79 -8.99 6.65
CA MET A 133 25.91 -9.76 5.76
C MET A 133 26.04 -9.29 4.30
N PHE A 134 26.41 -8.03 4.09
CA PHE A 134 26.52 -7.40 2.77
C PHE A 134 27.91 -7.57 2.14
N PHE A 135 28.94 -7.78 2.94
CA PHE A 135 30.32 -7.95 2.47
C PHE A 135 30.88 -9.27 3.01
N PRO A 136 30.61 -10.40 2.32
CA PRO A 136 30.93 -11.74 2.82
C PRO A 136 32.41 -11.89 3.14
N GLY A 137 32.71 -12.44 4.32
CA GLY A 137 34.08 -12.66 4.77
C GLY A 137 34.81 -11.43 5.31
N VAL A 138 34.15 -10.26 5.33
CA VAL A 138 34.70 -9.02 5.89
C VAL A 138 34.08 -8.74 7.25
N GLU A 139 34.90 -8.70 8.29
CA GLU A 139 34.48 -8.19 9.61
C GLU A 139 34.36 -6.67 9.54
N THR A 140 33.25 -6.12 10.01
CA THR A 140 33.02 -4.68 10.02
C THR A 140 32.93 -4.17 11.46
N MET A 141 33.77 -3.18 11.78
CA MET A 141 33.69 -2.40 13.01
C MET A 141 32.88 -1.13 12.74
N TYR A 142 31.76 -1.00 13.42
CA TYR A 142 30.89 0.16 13.41
C TYR A 142 31.20 1.00 14.65
N THR A 143 31.68 2.23 14.46
CA THR A 143 31.81 3.21 15.53
C THR A 143 30.78 4.30 15.31
N THR A 144 29.83 4.45 16.24
CA THR A 144 28.84 5.53 16.22
C THR A 144 29.19 6.53 17.30
N TYR A 145 29.48 7.76 16.92
CA TYR A 145 29.64 8.91 17.81
C TYR A 145 28.30 9.63 17.94
N GLU A 146 27.86 9.92 19.15
CA GLU A 146 26.74 10.82 19.40
C GLU A 146 27.28 12.13 19.97
N VAL A 147 27.10 13.21 19.21
CA VAL A 147 27.65 14.53 19.51
C VAL A 147 26.48 15.47 19.79
N ASN A 148 26.44 16.00 21.01
CA ASN A 148 25.43 16.96 21.43
C ASN A 148 25.96 18.38 21.25
N ILE A 149 25.28 19.17 20.42
CA ILE A 149 25.65 20.54 20.07
C ILE A 149 24.45 21.44 20.36
N HIS A 150 24.64 22.42 21.24
CA HIS A 150 23.61 23.38 21.60
C HIS A 150 23.81 24.70 20.85
N ILE A 151 22.73 25.27 20.33
CA ILE A 151 22.72 26.60 19.74
C ILE A 151 22.36 27.61 20.84
N PRO A 152 23.31 28.44 21.32
CA PRO A 152 23.09 29.30 22.48
C PRO A 152 22.17 30.49 22.19
N ASP A 153 22.23 31.04 20.98
CA ASP A 153 21.40 32.17 20.55
C ASP A 153 20.68 31.85 19.23
N PRO A 154 19.40 31.45 19.27
CA PRO A 154 18.63 31.19 18.06
C PRO A 154 18.31 32.45 17.26
N LYS A 155 18.46 33.65 17.81
CA LYS A 155 18.04 34.91 17.17
C LYS A 155 19.02 35.43 16.12
N ARG A 156 20.15 34.74 15.94
CA ARG A 156 21.16 35.12 14.96
C ARG A 156 20.62 34.99 13.55
N SER A 157 20.75 36.06 12.76
CA SER A 157 20.30 36.11 11.37
C SER A 157 20.88 35.00 10.49
N GLU A 158 22.10 34.56 10.80
CA GLU A 158 22.84 33.53 10.10
C GLU A 158 22.21 32.14 10.24
N LEU A 159 21.35 31.94 11.24
CA LEU A 159 20.67 30.68 11.53
C LEU A 159 19.28 30.58 10.86
N GLN A 160 18.84 31.62 10.16
CA GLN A 160 17.59 31.58 9.39
C GLN A 160 17.62 30.49 8.30
N VAL A 161 18.81 30.13 7.80
CA VAL A 161 18.98 29.05 6.82
C VAL A 161 18.57 27.67 7.34
N ILE A 162 18.52 27.50 8.67
CA ILE A 162 18.02 26.30 9.34
C ILE A 162 16.71 26.56 10.09
N GLY A 163 15.94 27.60 9.71
CA GLY A 163 14.60 27.87 10.25
C GLY A 163 14.56 28.48 11.66
N LEU A 164 15.66 29.07 12.14
CA LEU A 164 15.69 29.78 13.42
C LEU A 164 15.52 31.30 13.27
N PRO A 165 14.94 32.00 14.26
CA PRO A 165 14.49 31.52 15.58
C PRO A 165 13.09 30.87 15.61
N GLU A 166 12.34 30.91 14.52
CA GLU A 166 10.91 30.50 14.47
C GLU A 166 10.69 29.00 14.61
N MET A 167 11.75 28.19 14.59
CA MET A 167 11.68 26.73 14.56
C MET A 167 10.94 26.20 13.33
N SER A 168 10.99 26.95 12.22
CA SER A 168 10.33 26.58 10.98
C SER A 168 11.04 25.39 10.32
N GLY A 169 10.25 24.55 9.63
CA GLY A 169 10.80 23.54 8.74
C GLY A 169 11.53 24.20 7.57
N PHE A 170 12.55 23.53 7.05
CA PHE A 170 13.33 24.03 5.93
C PHE A 170 13.80 22.88 5.03
N ASP A 171 14.15 23.23 3.79
CA ASP A 171 14.64 22.27 2.81
C ASP A 171 16.10 22.53 2.47
N THR A 172 16.79 21.46 2.08
CA THR A 172 18.15 21.50 1.55
C THR A 172 18.16 20.89 0.16
N GLU A 173 18.80 21.57 -0.78
CA GLU A 173 18.90 21.11 -2.17
C GLU A 173 19.71 19.81 -2.28
N ALA A 174 19.47 19.07 -3.36
CA ALA A 174 20.30 17.94 -3.71
C ALA A 174 21.72 18.42 -4.09
N ILE A 175 22.74 17.69 -3.65
CA ILE A 175 24.15 17.95 -4.00
C ILE A 175 24.67 16.71 -4.73
N PRO A 176 24.53 16.65 -6.07
CA PRO A 176 24.85 15.45 -6.84
C PRO A 176 26.30 14.99 -6.69
N SER A 177 27.25 15.93 -6.60
CA SER A 177 28.68 15.64 -6.43
C SER A 177 29.01 14.94 -5.11
N ALA A 178 28.23 15.19 -4.07
CA ALA A 178 28.36 14.55 -2.77
C ALA A 178 27.39 13.37 -2.57
N ASN A 179 26.60 13.03 -3.61
CA ASN A 179 25.52 12.05 -3.55
C ASN A 179 24.52 12.32 -2.41
N LEU A 180 24.26 13.61 -2.10
CA LEU A 180 23.29 14.01 -1.08
C LEU A 180 21.94 14.32 -1.76
N PRO A 181 20.84 13.63 -1.39
CA PRO A 181 19.51 13.88 -1.95
C PRO A 181 18.95 15.22 -1.50
N HIS A 182 17.87 15.72 -2.11
CA HIS A 182 17.11 16.82 -1.50
C HIS A 182 16.52 16.33 -0.16
N ALA A 183 16.43 17.19 0.84
CA ALA A 183 15.95 16.80 2.17
C ALA A 183 15.19 17.91 2.88
N THR A 184 14.14 17.51 3.59
CA THR A 184 13.29 18.36 4.44
C THR A 184 13.60 18.11 5.90
N TRP A 185 13.70 19.20 6.65
CA TRP A 185 14.11 19.24 8.04
C TRP A 185 13.03 19.90 8.90
N SER A 186 12.97 19.52 10.17
CA SER A 186 12.13 20.22 11.16
C SER A 186 12.74 20.21 12.54
N TRP A 187 12.41 21.22 13.32
CA TRP A 187 12.67 21.27 14.76
C TRP A 187 11.54 20.58 15.52
N ARG A 188 11.90 19.76 16.51
CA ARG A 188 10.94 19.01 17.32
C ARG A 188 11.29 19.08 18.79
N GLN A 189 10.31 18.97 19.67
CA GLN A 189 10.61 18.96 21.10
C GLN A 189 11.44 17.72 21.45
N THR A 190 12.49 17.90 22.24
CA THR A 190 13.38 16.81 22.63
C THR A 190 12.58 15.75 23.41
N GLY A 191 12.68 14.49 22.97
CA GLY A 191 11.93 13.36 23.54
C GLY A 191 10.55 13.10 22.91
N GLU A 192 10.09 13.95 21.98
CA GLU A 192 8.85 13.72 21.23
C GLU A 192 9.11 12.80 20.03
N GLU A 193 8.63 11.55 20.10
CA GLU A 193 8.60 10.65 18.96
C GLU A 193 7.24 10.73 18.27
N LEU A 194 7.19 11.40 17.11
CA LEU A 194 6.00 11.36 16.25
C LEU A 194 5.79 9.94 15.74
N SER A 195 4.54 9.48 15.85
CA SER A 195 4.13 8.23 15.23
C SER A 195 4.31 8.31 13.70
N ASN A 196 4.39 7.14 13.07
CA ASN A 196 4.40 7.06 11.60
C ASN A 196 3.14 7.70 11.00
N GLU A 197 2.01 7.61 11.70
CA GLU A 197 0.72 8.18 11.26
C GLU A 197 0.74 9.71 11.28
N GLU A 198 1.07 10.33 12.42
CA GLU A 198 1.04 11.79 12.55
C GLU A 198 1.98 12.49 11.57
N ALA A 199 3.20 11.99 11.37
CA ALA A 199 4.10 12.62 10.42
C ALA A 199 3.84 12.23 8.95
N LEU A 200 3.03 11.19 8.68
CA LEU A 200 2.51 10.98 7.33
C LEU A 200 1.40 12.01 7.05
N GLU A 201 0.51 12.22 8.02
CA GLU A 201 -0.55 13.21 7.94
C GLU A 201 0.01 14.64 7.73
N ARG A 202 1.02 15.03 8.50
CA ARG A 202 1.71 16.32 8.29
C ARG A 202 2.31 16.43 6.88
N LEU A 203 2.98 15.40 6.38
CA LEU A 203 3.52 15.39 5.02
C LEU A 203 2.42 15.56 3.96
N LEU A 204 1.26 14.93 4.14
CA LEU A 204 0.12 15.10 3.23
C LEU A 204 -0.40 16.54 3.27
N GLN A 205 -0.58 17.11 4.45
CA GLN A 205 -1.06 18.48 4.65
C GLN A 205 -0.08 19.53 4.09
N GLU A 206 1.23 19.35 4.28
CA GLU A 206 2.28 20.20 3.70
C GLU A 206 2.24 20.20 2.16
N GLN A 207 1.76 19.11 1.55
CA GLN A 207 1.59 18.97 0.11
C GLN A 207 0.18 19.36 -0.36
N GLY A 208 -0.61 20.01 0.51
CA GLY A 208 -1.96 20.50 0.21
C GLY A 208 -3.02 19.40 0.07
N ILE A 209 -2.78 18.22 0.63
CA ILE A 209 -3.75 17.11 0.63
C ILE A 209 -4.53 17.14 1.95
N ASP A 210 -5.83 17.38 1.86
CA ASP A 210 -6.72 17.37 3.02
C ASP A 210 -6.98 15.93 3.48
N THR A 211 -6.56 15.63 4.72
CA THR A 211 -6.75 14.31 5.34
C THR A 211 -8.12 14.18 6.04
N ASN A 212 -8.88 15.26 6.19
CA ASN A 212 -10.20 15.22 6.82
C ASN A 212 -11.23 14.43 5.98
N ASP A 213 -11.04 14.39 4.66
CA ASP A 213 -11.87 13.62 3.73
C ASP A 213 -11.58 12.11 3.76
N TYR A 214 -10.60 11.67 4.54
CA TYR A 214 -10.18 10.28 4.55
C TYR A 214 -11.12 9.45 5.43
N PRO A 215 -11.48 8.22 5.02
CA PRO A 215 -12.23 7.31 5.88
C PRO A 215 -11.48 7.06 7.20
N PRO A 216 -12.18 6.82 8.32
CA PRO A 216 -11.54 6.49 9.59
C PRO A 216 -10.57 5.31 9.45
N GLY A 217 -9.32 5.49 9.88
CA GLY A 217 -8.26 4.48 9.80
C GLY A 217 -7.47 4.47 8.49
N ALA A 218 -7.86 5.23 7.47
CA ALA A 218 -7.16 5.26 6.18
C ALA A 218 -5.70 5.71 6.29
N ILE A 219 -5.36 6.65 7.18
CA ILE A 219 -3.97 7.07 7.43
C ILE A 219 -3.14 5.91 8.01
N SER A 220 -3.72 5.13 8.92
CA SER A 220 -3.07 3.94 9.48
C SER A 220 -2.84 2.87 8.41
N GLU A 221 -3.83 2.63 7.54
CA GLU A 221 -3.71 1.73 6.40
C GLU A 221 -2.64 2.19 5.40
N LEU A 222 -2.59 3.49 5.11
CA LEU A 222 -1.57 4.06 4.23
C LEU A 222 -0.17 3.95 4.87
N CYS A 223 -0.04 4.16 6.18
CA CYS A 223 1.21 3.93 6.90
C CYS A 223 1.67 2.48 6.82
N ASP A 224 0.78 1.52 7.07
CA ASP A 224 1.08 0.10 6.90
C ASP A 224 1.50 -0.21 5.44
N GLU A 225 0.82 0.40 4.48
CA GLU A 225 1.13 0.22 3.07
C GLU A 225 2.52 0.71 2.69
N LEU A 226 2.93 1.85 3.22
CA LEU A 226 4.20 2.49 2.92
C LEU A 226 5.38 1.88 3.70
N TYR A 227 5.20 1.63 4.99
CA TYR A 227 6.33 1.33 5.89
C TYR A 227 6.45 -0.15 6.26
N GLU A 228 5.32 -0.81 6.54
CA GLU A 228 5.31 -2.19 7.06
C GLU A 228 5.25 -3.20 5.91
N SER A 229 4.19 -3.12 5.11
CA SER A 229 3.95 -4.05 4.00
C SER A 229 4.71 -3.67 2.72
N ARG A 230 5.09 -2.39 2.59
CA ARG A 230 5.83 -1.82 1.46
C ARG A 230 5.18 -2.08 0.11
N TYR A 231 3.85 -2.11 0.05
CA TYR A 231 3.12 -2.24 -1.22
C TYR A 231 3.02 -0.92 -1.99
N ALA A 232 3.37 0.20 -1.35
CA ALA A 232 3.48 1.49 -1.99
C ALA A 232 4.72 2.26 -1.58
N THR A 233 5.02 3.29 -2.36
CA THR A 233 5.99 4.33 -2.04
C THR A 233 5.36 5.70 -2.32
N LEU A 234 5.88 6.74 -1.69
CA LEU A 234 5.58 8.11 -2.08
C LEU A 234 6.72 8.66 -2.92
N SER A 235 6.41 9.46 -3.92
CA SER A 235 7.39 10.20 -4.71
C SER A 235 6.89 11.59 -5.03
N LEU A 236 7.79 12.55 -5.18
CA LEU A 236 7.45 13.87 -5.67
C LEU A 236 7.56 13.89 -7.20
N ARG A 237 6.44 14.05 -7.91
CA ARG A 237 6.40 14.21 -9.38
C ARG A 237 5.84 15.58 -9.72
N THR A 238 6.60 16.38 -10.46
CA THR A 238 6.23 17.76 -10.86
C THR A 238 5.71 18.59 -9.68
N GLY A 239 6.36 18.51 -8.51
CA GLY A 239 5.97 19.24 -7.30
C GLY A 239 4.74 18.70 -6.57
N HIS A 240 4.16 17.58 -7.01
CA HIS A 240 3.04 16.94 -6.34
C HIS A 240 3.45 15.61 -5.72
N LEU A 241 2.94 15.35 -4.52
CA LEU A 241 3.07 14.06 -3.88
C LEU A 241 2.22 13.02 -4.60
N VAL A 242 2.85 11.90 -4.96
CA VAL A 242 2.22 10.81 -5.70
C VAL A 242 2.53 9.49 -5.01
N ARG A 243 1.51 8.67 -4.83
CA ARG A 243 1.62 7.29 -4.34
C ARG A 243 1.90 6.35 -5.50
N ASN A 244 3.03 5.66 -5.51
CA ASN A 244 3.34 4.65 -6.52
C ASN A 244 3.00 3.26 -5.99
N ILE A 245 2.25 2.50 -6.76
CA ILE A 245 1.91 1.10 -6.50
C ILE A 245 2.43 0.25 -7.66
N GLN A 246 3.11 -0.84 -7.31
CA GLN A 246 3.57 -1.82 -8.28
C GLN A 246 2.54 -2.96 -8.35
N ILE A 247 2.10 -3.33 -9.55
CA ILE A 247 1.13 -4.41 -9.79
C ILE A 247 1.75 -5.39 -10.79
N ILE A 248 1.69 -6.69 -10.48
CA ILE A 248 2.01 -7.75 -11.44
C ILE A 248 0.72 -8.38 -11.96
N LYS A 249 0.59 -8.46 -13.29
CA LYS A 249 -0.44 -9.18 -14.05
C LYS A 249 0.23 -10.36 -14.76
N VAL A 250 -0.08 -11.59 -14.32
CA VAL A 250 0.44 -12.83 -14.91
C VAL A 250 -0.65 -13.50 -15.74
N TRP A 251 -0.40 -13.59 -17.05
CA TRP A 251 -1.23 -14.35 -17.98
C TRP A 251 -0.72 -15.79 -18.03
N LEU A 252 -1.35 -16.69 -17.27
CA LEU A 252 -1.01 -18.12 -17.28
C LEU A 252 -1.67 -18.78 -18.50
N CYS A 253 -0.86 -19.40 -19.34
CA CYS A 253 -1.24 -20.03 -20.59
C CYS A 253 -0.95 -21.53 -20.57
N ALA A 254 -1.83 -22.31 -21.20
CA ALA A 254 -1.66 -23.75 -21.38
C ALA A 254 -2.17 -24.14 -22.78
N THR A 255 -1.59 -25.17 -23.38
CA THR A 255 -2.08 -25.72 -24.65
C THR A 255 -2.91 -26.97 -24.35
N ILE A 256 -4.24 -26.83 -24.40
CA ILE A 256 -5.20 -27.89 -24.04
C ILE A 256 -5.82 -28.39 -25.33
N LEU A 257 -5.70 -29.69 -25.61
CA LEU A 257 -6.21 -30.31 -26.85
C LEU A 257 -5.75 -29.56 -28.13
N SER A 258 -4.48 -29.16 -28.16
CA SER A 258 -3.85 -28.38 -29.25
C SER A 258 -4.38 -26.95 -29.46
N VAL A 259 -5.15 -26.41 -28.51
CA VAL A 259 -5.63 -25.03 -28.52
C VAL A 259 -4.98 -24.26 -27.38
N ASP A 260 -4.57 -23.02 -27.65
CA ASP A 260 -4.04 -22.13 -26.61
C ASP A 260 -5.17 -21.60 -25.72
N TYR A 261 -5.08 -21.87 -24.43
CA TYR A 261 -5.96 -21.34 -23.40
C TYR A 261 -5.22 -20.39 -22.47
N VAL A 262 -6.00 -19.52 -21.83
CA VAL A 262 -5.53 -18.56 -20.84
C VAL A 262 -6.40 -18.67 -19.60
N LEU A 263 -5.76 -18.72 -18.43
CA LEU A 263 -6.46 -18.77 -17.15
C LEU A 263 -7.02 -17.38 -16.81
N ARG A 264 -8.32 -17.32 -16.47
CA ARG A 264 -8.99 -16.10 -16.03
C ARG A 264 -9.76 -16.31 -14.73
N SER A 265 -9.88 -15.25 -13.95
CA SER A 265 -10.81 -15.23 -12.82
C SER A 265 -12.24 -15.06 -13.32
N LYS A 266 -13.13 -15.97 -12.92
CA LYS A 266 -14.57 -15.96 -13.24
C LYS A 266 -15.39 -15.18 -12.22
N GLY A 267 -14.93 -15.15 -10.97
CA GLY A 267 -15.63 -14.51 -9.88
C GLY A 267 -14.84 -14.55 -8.58
N LYS A 268 -15.19 -13.65 -7.67
CA LYS A 268 -14.58 -13.55 -6.35
C LYS A 268 -15.66 -13.46 -5.28
N MET A 269 -15.47 -14.22 -4.22
CA MET A 269 -16.28 -14.19 -3.01
C MET A 269 -15.38 -13.77 -1.85
N GLN A 270 -15.78 -12.74 -1.12
CA GLN A 270 -15.02 -12.19 -0.01
C GLN A 270 -15.97 -11.97 1.17
N PHE A 271 -15.61 -12.50 2.34
CA PHE A 271 -16.46 -12.44 3.55
C PHE A 271 -17.88 -12.98 3.29
N GLY A 272 -17.99 -14.09 2.56
CA GLY A 272 -19.27 -14.72 2.19
C GLY A 272 -20.11 -13.95 1.17
N LYS A 273 -19.66 -12.77 0.72
CA LYS A 273 -20.37 -11.96 -0.28
C LYS A 273 -19.72 -12.11 -1.66
N ARG A 274 -20.53 -12.36 -2.69
CA ARG A 274 -20.09 -12.37 -4.08
C ARG A 274 -19.84 -10.94 -4.56
N GLU A 275 -18.67 -10.70 -5.13
CA GLU A 275 -18.29 -9.44 -5.73
C GLU A 275 -19.07 -9.26 -7.05
N ARG A 276 -20.07 -8.37 -7.05
CA ARG A 276 -20.98 -8.17 -8.20
C ARG A 276 -20.28 -7.55 -9.41
N ASN A 277 -19.28 -6.71 -9.17
CA ASN A 277 -18.53 -5.98 -10.20
C ASN A 277 -17.19 -6.66 -10.53
N HIS A 278 -17.06 -7.97 -10.30
CA HIS A 278 -15.85 -8.71 -10.62
C HIS A 278 -15.62 -8.70 -12.12
N LYS A 279 -14.55 -8.03 -12.57
CA LYS A 279 -14.10 -8.10 -13.97
C LYS A 279 -13.24 -9.34 -14.15
N GLU A 280 -13.53 -10.11 -15.20
CA GLU A 280 -12.66 -11.22 -15.56
C GLU A 280 -11.25 -10.70 -15.87
N GLY A 281 -10.23 -11.40 -15.40
CA GLY A 281 -8.87 -10.91 -15.58
C GLY A 281 -7.80 -11.96 -15.31
N PRO A 282 -6.54 -11.63 -15.64
CA PRO A 282 -5.39 -12.48 -15.35
C PRO A 282 -5.18 -12.65 -13.84
N VAL A 283 -4.17 -13.43 -13.47
CA VAL A 283 -3.74 -13.53 -12.07
C VAL A 283 -3.03 -12.23 -11.70
N THR A 284 -3.56 -11.49 -10.72
CA THR A 284 -3.01 -10.16 -10.34
C THR A 284 -2.63 -10.08 -8.87
N MET A 285 -1.57 -9.31 -8.57
CA MET A 285 -1.10 -9.07 -7.22
C MET A 285 -0.39 -7.71 -7.11
N ARG A 286 -0.47 -7.06 -5.94
CA ARG A 286 0.41 -5.92 -5.62
C ARG A 286 1.82 -6.44 -5.35
N MET A 287 2.82 -5.81 -5.93
CA MET A 287 4.22 -6.12 -5.67
C MET A 287 4.71 -5.25 -4.51
N ARG A 288 5.67 -5.76 -3.75
CA ARG A 288 6.40 -4.90 -2.81
C ARG A 288 7.33 -3.97 -3.60
N SER A 289 7.60 -2.78 -3.07
CA SER A 289 8.46 -1.78 -3.71
C SER A 289 9.90 -2.25 -3.90
N ASP A 290 10.36 -3.19 -3.09
CA ASP A 290 11.69 -3.80 -3.13
C ASP A 290 11.75 -5.11 -3.94
N GLN A 291 10.63 -5.55 -4.53
CA GLN A 291 10.52 -6.85 -5.19
C GLN A 291 10.71 -6.75 -6.71
N ASP A 292 11.62 -7.55 -7.25
CA ASP A 292 11.78 -7.75 -8.70
C ASP A 292 10.51 -8.38 -9.33
N TRP A 293 10.18 -7.97 -10.56
CA TRP A 293 8.95 -8.39 -11.22
C TRP A 293 8.89 -9.90 -11.51
N LYS A 294 10.01 -10.60 -11.75
CA LYS A 294 10.02 -12.06 -11.96
C LYS A 294 9.70 -12.78 -10.66
N THR A 295 10.32 -12.33 -9.57
CA THR A 295 10.04 -12.86 -8.23
C THR A 295 8.58 -12.60 -7.88
N ALA A 296 8.06 -11.40 -8.16
CA ALA A 296 6.66 -11.06 -7.96
C ALA A 296 5.71 -11.90 -8.82
N ALA A 297 6.07 -12.23 -10.07
CA ALA A 297 5.26 -13.08 -10.94
C ALA A 297 5.14 -14.50 -10.38
N PHE A 298 6.23 -15.08 -9.88
CA PHE A 298 6.17 -16.38 -9.18
C PHE A 298 5.35 -16.28 -7.88
N SER A 299 5.58 -15.26 -7.06
CA SER A 299 4.79 -14.99 -5.85
C SER A 299 3.30 -14.79 -6.12
N CYS A 300 2.97 -14.17 -7.25
CA CYS A 300 1.61 -14.03 -7.71
C CYS A 300 0.99 -15.41 -7.98
N LEU A 301 1.66 -16.27 -8.74
CA LEU A 301 1.14 -17.59 -9.10
C LEU A 301 0.94 -18.47 -7.87
N TYR A 302 1.96 -18.65 -7.01
CA TYR A 302 1.82 -19.51 -5.85
C TYR A 302 0.83 -18.92 -4.81
N GLY A 303 0.88 -17.62 -4.54
CA GLY A 303 0.02 -16.96 -3.55
C GLY A 303 -1.44 -16.75 -4.00
N LYS A 304 -1.73 -16.81 -5.31
CA LYS A 304 -3.09 -16.62 -5.86
C LYS A 304 -3.74 -17.93 -6.27
N LEU A 305 -2.96 -18.89 -6.76
CA LEU A 305 -3.45 -20.18 -7.21
C LEU A 305 -3.26 -21.31 -6.18
N GLY A 306 -2.61 -21.04 -5.04
CA GLY A 306 -2.39 -22.03 -3.99
C GLY A 306 -1.34 -23.07 -4.35
N MET A 307 -0.43 -22.72 -5.25
CA MET A 307 0.67 -23.60 -5.65
C MET A 307 1.80 -23.55 -4.62
N ASP A 308 2.66 -24.56 -4.60
CA ASP A 308 3.98 -24.48 -3.96
C ASP A 308 4.98 -23.77 -4.89
N GLU A 309 6.01 -23.15 -4.30
CA GLU A 309 7.08 -22.47 -5.03
C GLU A 309 7.90 -23.44 -5.89
N ALA A 310 8.20 -24.65 -5.38
CA ALA A 310 8.95 -25.64 -6.16
C ALA A 310 8.14 -26.13 -7.36
N LEU A 311 6.84 -26.40 -7.18
CA LEU A 311 5.91 -26.76 -8.26
C LEU A 311 5.84 -25.69 -9.36
N VAL A 312 5.75 -24.42 -8.97
CA VAL A 312 5.73 -23.31 -9.93
C VAL A 312 7.04 -23.27 -10.74
N LYS A 313 8.19 -23.43 -10.10
CA LYS A 313 9.50 -23.43 -10.79
C LYS A 313 9.71 -24.66 -11.67
N SER A 314 9.22 -25.83 -11.26
CA SER A 314 9.37 -27.08 -12.02
C SER A 314 8.43 -27.14 -13.22
N HIS A 315 7.19 -26.67 -13.11
CA HIS A 315 6.17 -26.85 -14.14
C HIS A 315 5.84 -25.61 -14.97
N LEU A 316 6.24 -24.42 -14.56
CA LEU A 316 5.93 -23.19 -15.27
C LEU A 316 7.17 -22.51 -15.87
N VAL A 317 6.99 -21.82 -16.98
CA VAL A 317 8.02 -21.02 -17.66
C VAL A 317 7.51 -19.59 -17.84
N ILE A 318 8.20 -18.64 -17.20
CA ILE A 318 7.99 -17.22 -17.49
C ILE A 318 8.59 -16.91 -18.87
N VAL A 319 7.79 -16.29 -19.74
CA VAL A 319 8.25 -15.87 -21.07
C VAL A 319 8.81 -14.45 -20.94
N ASP A 320 10.10 -14.33 -20.67
CA ASP A 320 10.78 -13.04 -20.44
C ASP A 320 10.52 -12.02 -21.55
N SER A 321 10.49 -12.46 -22.82
CA SER A 321 10.23 -11.59 -23.97
C SER A 321 8.81 -11.02 -24.03
N SER A 322 7.91 -11.49 -23.18
CA SER A 322 6.52 -11.00 -23.08
C SER A 322 6.32 -9.93 -22.02
N TYR A 323 7.37 -9.62 -21.24
CA TYR A 323 7.31 -8.61 -20.20
C TYR A 323 7.06 -7.22 -20.78
N ARG A 324 6.16 -6.48 -20.15
CA ARG A 324 5.95 -5.05 -20.38
C ARG A 324 5.63 -4.33 -19.08
N LEU A 325 5.91 -3.03 -19.04
CA LEU A 325 5.56 -2.14 -17.95
C LEU A 325 4.64 -1.05 -18.51
N ASP A 326 3.43 -0.99 -18.00
CA ASP A 326 2.45 0.04 -18.31
C ASP A 326 2.31 0.98 -17.09
N GLU A 327 2.10 2.28 -17.31
CA GLU A 327 1.85 3.25 -16.23
C GLU A 327 0.42 3.80 -16.36
N GLU A 328 -0.37 3.70 -15.30
CA GLU A 328 -1.72 4.26 -15.21
C GLU A 328 -1.79 5.24 -14.02
N VAL A 329 -2.39 6.42 -14.21
CA VAL A 329 -2.50 7.44 -13.17
C VAL A 329 -3.98 7.68 -12.86
N GLU A 330 -4.36 7.49 -11.60
CA GLU A 330 -5.73 7.71 -11.12
C GLU A 330 -5.71 8.32 -9.71
N TYR A 331 -6.76 9.04 -9.34
CA TYR A 331 -6.94 9.44 -7.94
C TYR A 331 -7.41 8.25 -7.11
N SER A 332 -6.81 8.07 -5.93
CA SER A 332 -7.23 7.00 -5.03
C SER A 332 -8.60 7.33 -4.45
N ARG A 333 -9.57 6.43 -4.62
CA ARG A 333 -10.87 6.54 -3.96
C ARG A 333 -10.76 6.47 -2.43
N SER A 334 -9.76 5.73 -1.93
CA SER A 334 -9.50 5.58 -0.50
C SER A 334 -8.70 6.72 0.11
N TYR A 335 -8.02 7.51 -0.74
CA TYR A 335 -7.17 8.63 -0.32
C TYR A 335 -7.45 9.83 -1.24
N PRO A 336 -8.59 10.54 -1.02
CA PRO A 336 -8.92 11.74 -1.78
C PRO A 336 -7.74 12.72 -1.86
N GLY A 337 -7.58 13.39 -2.99
CA GLY A 337 -6.46 14.32 -3.23
C GLY A 337 -5.10 13.67 -3.50
N LEU A 338 -4.85 12.43 -3.06
CA LEU A 338 -3.60 11.72 -3.31
C LEU A 338 -3.64 10.95 -4.64
N LYS A 339 -2.92 11.45 -5.64
CA LYS A 339 -2.73 10.77 -6.93
C LYS A 339 -2.01 9.44 -6.72
N THR A 340 -2.47 8.40 -7.40
CA THR A 340 -1.85 7.09 -7.41
C THR A 340 -1.36 6.76 -8.82
N VAL A 341 -0.08 6.41 -8.93
CA VAL A 341 0.53 5.87 -10.14
C VAL A 341 0.62 4.36 -9.99
N TYR A 342 -0.08 3.63 -10.84
CA TYR A 342 -0.02 2.19 -10.95
C TYR A 342 0.99 1.81 -12.02
N ASN A 343 2.11 1.23 -11.58
CA ASN A 343 3.11 0.62 -12.44
C ASN A 343 2.73 -0.85 -12.63
N ILE A 344 2.21 -1.18 -13.80
CA ILE A 344 1.60 -2.47 -14.10
C ILE A 344 2.58 -3.30 -14.93
N HIS A 345 3.28 -4.19 -14.26
CA HIS A 345 4.09 -5.23 -14.87
C HIS A 345 3.15 -6.30 -15.44
N THR A 346 3.23 -6.56 -16.74
CA THR A 346 2.45 -7.62 -17.39
C THR A 346 3.40 -8.64 -18.00
N VAL A 347 3.17 -9.92 -17.73
CA VAL A 347 3.99 -11.01 -18.28
C VAL A 347 3.17 -12.27 -18.55
N LYS A 348 3.61 -13.09 -19.51
CA LYS A 348 3.05 -14.41 -19.79
C LYS A 348 3.83 -15.50 -19.08
N CYS A 349 3.10 -16.49 -18.59
CA CYS A 349 3.65 -17.71 -18.01
C CYS A 349 3.04 -18.91 -18.74
N ARG A 350 3.83 -19.93 -19.07
CA ARG A 350 3.36 -21.14 -19.77
C ARG A 350 3.52 -22.37 -18.90
N VAL A 351 2.51 -23.24 -18.91
CA VAL A 351 2.61 -24.59 -18.36
C VAL A 351 3.48 -25.43 -19.30
N LYS A 352 4.51 -26.10 -18.74
CA LYS A 352 5.45 -26.93 -19.52
C LYS A 352 4.80 -28.21 -20.03
N ASP A 353 4.08 -28.88 -19.14
CA ASP A 353 3.44 -30.16 -19.37
C ASP A 353 2.02 -30.11 -18.76
N VAL A 354 1.02 -30.08 -19.62
CA VAL A 354 -0.40 -29.97 -19.22
C VAL A 354 -0.94 -31.29 -18.69
N ASP A 355 -0.32 -32.42 -19.05
CA ASP A 355 -0.76 -33.77 -18.67
C ASP A 355 -0.10 -34.22 -17.36
N HIS A 356 0.76 -33.38 -16.76
CA HIS A 356 1.41 -33.70 -15.50
C HIS A 356 0.39 -33.79 -14.35
N PRO A 357 0.37 -34.87 -13.53
CA PRO A 357 -0.64 -35.08 -12.50
C PRO A 357 -0.75 -33.94 -11.48
N GLU A 358 0.36 -33.29 -11.17
CA GLU A 358 0.39 -32.13 -10.25
C GLU A 358 -0.32 -30.90 -10.81
N MET A 359 -0.65 -30.83 -12.11
CA MET A 359 -1.41 -29.70 -12.68
C MET A 359 -2.93 -29.88 -12.55
N SER A 360 -3.40 -31.02 -12.04
CA SER A 360 -4.83 -31.34 -11.93
C SER A 360 -5.62 -30.38 -11.02
N PHE A 361 -4.99 -29.81 -9.99
CA PHE A 361 -5.68 -28.89 -9.07
C PHE A 361 -6.00 -27.52 -9.72
N ILE A 362 -5.33 -27.16 -10.81
CA ILE A 362 -5.69 -26.00 -11.67
C ILE A 362 -6.54 -26.43 -12.87
N GLY A 363 -7.15 -27.61 -12.82
CA GLY A 363 -8.10 -28.10 -13.82
C GLY A 363 -7.47 -28.64 -15.10
N LEU A 364 -6.16 -28.91 -15.13
CA LEU A 364 -5.49 -29.50 -16.29
C LEU A 364 -5.46 -31.04 -16.19
N PRO A 365 -5.42 -31.79 -17.31
CA PRO A 365 -5.31 -31.32 -18.69
C PRO A 365 -6.63 -30.86 -19.33
N GLU A 366 -7.80 -31.19 -18.77
CA GLU A 366 -9.10 -30.96 -19.44
C GLU A 366 -9.52 -29.48 -19.52
N GLY A 367 -8.88 -28.60 -18.76
CA GLY A 367 -9.24 -27.19 -18.67
C GLY A 367 -10.47 -26.92 -17.79
N ASN A 368 -10.70 -27.77 -16.78
CA ASN A 368 -11.81 -27.63 -15.85
C ASN A 368 -11.74 -26.32 -15.03
N ASP A 369 -12.89 -25.75 -14.72
CA ASP A 369 -13.00 -24.65 -13.76
C ASP A 369 -12.58 -25.14 -12.37
N PHE A 370 -11.93 -24.27 -11.60
CA PHE A 370 -11.52 -24.57 -10.24
C PHE A 370 -11.63 -23.35 -9.33
N ALA A 371 -11.66 -23.56 -8.02
CA ALA A 371 -11.74 -22.49 -7.03
C ALA A 371 -10.57 -22.56 -6.07
N VAL A 372 -10.00 -21.39 -5.74
CA VAL A 372 -8.95 -21.27 -4.74
C VAL A 372 -9.47 -20.45 -3.58
N THR A 373 -9.49 -21.05 -2.39
CA THR A 373 -9.90 -20.41 -1.14
C THR A 373 -8.67 -20.04 -0.33
N ARG A 374 -8.62 -18.79 0.13
CA ARG A 374 -7.52 -18.26 0.94
C ARG A 374 -8.07 -17.65 2.20
N VAL A 375 -7.46 -17.99 3.32
CA VAL A 375 -7.71 -17.34 4.61
C VAL A 375 -6.77 -16.15 4.70
N ARG A 376 -7.31 -14.93 4.69
CA ARG A 376 -6.49 -13.76 5.03
C ARG A 376 -6.30 -13.75 6.54
N GLN A 377 -5.07 -14.01 6.96
CA GLN A 377 -4.61 -13.55 8.26
C GLN A 377 -4.58 -12.02 8.19
N ASN A 378 -5.61 -11.37 8.74
CA ASN A 378 -5.55 -9.95 8.97
C ASN A 378 -4.44 -9.74 10.01
N PHE A 379 -3.28 -9.25 9.57
CA PHE A 379 -2.12 -9.06 10.43
C PHE A 379 -2.34 -8.01 11.52
N ARG A 380 -3.44 -7.25 11.46
CA ARG A 380 -3.88 -6.40 12.56
C ARG A 380 -5.39 -6.59 12.80
N PRO A 381 -5.81 -7.05 13.99
CA PRO A 381 -7.20 -6.89 14.40
C PRO A 381 -7.46 -5.38 14.53
N SER A 382 -8.28 -4.81 13.64
CA SER A 382 -8.78 -3.46 13.88
C SER A 382 -9.55 -3.51 15.21
N LYS A 383 -9.28 -2.56 16.11
CA LYS A 383 -9.85 -2.54 17.47
C LYS A 383 -11.39 -2.47 17.50
N ALA A 384 -12.05 -2.30 16.35
CA ALA A 384 -13.49 -2.07 16.23
C ALA A 384 -14.29 -3.23 15.61
N SER A 385 -13.66 -4.27 15.04
CA SER A 385 -14.41 -5.43 14.52
C SER A 385 -13.85 -6.73 15.05
N ALA A 386 -14.65 -7.45 15.84
CA ALA A 386 -14.36 -8.80 16.29
C ALA A 386 -13.83 -9.64 15.11
N ALA A 387 -12.70 -10.30 15.36
CA ALA A 387 -11.80 -10.95 14.42
C ALA A 387 -12.47 -12.08 13.59
N SER A 388 -13.25 -11.73 12.57
CA SER A 388 -13.61 -12.69 11.54
C SER A 388 -12.44 -12.82 10.56
N GLU A 389 -11.82 -14.00 10.54
CA GLU A 389 -10.83 -14.33 9.51
C GLU A 389 -11.47 -14.17 8.13
N GLY A 390 -10.86 -13.32 7.30
CA GLY A 390 -11.41 -13.01 5.99
C GLY A 390 -11.14 -14.12 4.99
N VAL A 391 -12.10 -15.02 4.79
CA VAL A 391 -12.02 -16.02 3.72
C VAL A 391 -12.32 -15.36 2.38
N THR A 392 -11.40 -15.52 1.42
CA THR A 392 -11.56 -15.10 0.02
C THR A 392 -11.49 -16.32 -0.89
N SER A 393 -12.56 -16.61 -1.62
CA SER A 393 -12.59 -17.65 -2.65
C SER A 393 -12.61 -17.01 -4.03
N THR A 394 -11.71 -17.44 -4.90
CA THR A 394 -11.64 -16.99 -6.31
C THR A 394 -11.93 -18.17 -7.21
N LEU A 395 -12.94 -18.04 -8.07
CA LEU A 395 -13.26 -19.02 -9.11
C LEU A 395 -12.44 -18.69 -10.36
N TRP A 396 -11.83 -19.71 -10.94
CA TRP A 396 -10.97 -19.64 -12.10
C TRP A 396 -11.50 -20.55 -13.20
N PHE A 397 -11.22 -20.18 -14.45
CA PHE A 397 -11.57 -20.96 -15.62
C PHE A 397 -10.58 -20.74 -16.75
N TRP A 398 -10.48 -21.74 -17.63
CA TRP A 398 -9.67 -21.68 -18.84
C TRP A 398 -10.50 -21.17 -20.01
N LYS A 399 -10.05 -20.08 -20.64
CA LYS A 399 -10.72 -19.51 -21.81
C LYS A 399 -9.85 -19.69 -23.05
N PRO A 400 -10.40 -20.19 -24.18
CA PRO A 400 -9.65 -20.25 -25.42
C PRO A 400 -9.16 -18.86 -25.81
N ARG A 401 -7.90 -18.76 -26.23
CA ARG A 401 -7.29 -17.47 -26.57
C ARG A 401 -8.04 -16.74 -27.70
N SER A 402 -8.63 -17.48 -28.63
CA SER A 402 -9.44 -16.95 -29.73
C SER A 402 -10.74 -16.27 -29.27
N GLN A 403 -11.24 -16.58 -28.07
CA GLN A 403 -12.44 -15.97 -27.49
C GLN A 403 -12.14 -14.74 -26.63
N LEU A 404 -10.86 -14.40 -26.47
CA LEU A 404 -10.48 -13.13 -25.87
C LEU A 404 -10.66 -12.09 -26.96
N THR A 405 -11.85 -11.48 -26.99
CA THR A 405 -12.17 -10.37 -27.90
C THR A 405 -11.03 -9.38 -27.85
N GLU A 406 -10.42 -9.17 -29.02
CA GLU A 406 -9.21 -8.40 -29.17
C GLU A 406 -9.37 -7.03 -28.49
N THR A 407 -10.49 -6.33 -28.62
CA THR A 407 -10.70 -4.91 -28.27
C THR A 407 -10.59 -4.42 -26.81
N GLY A 408 -10.14 -5.22 -25.84
CA GLY A 408 -9.82 -4.69 -24.50
C GLY A 408 -9.20 -5.70 -23.53
N ASP A 409 -9.61 -6.97 -23.66
CA ASP A 409 -9.05 -8.17 -23.01
C ASP A 409 -7.54 -8.38 -23.28
N LEU A 410 -7.14 -8.16 -24.54
CA LEU A 410 -5.80 -8.44 -25.03
C LEU A 410 -5.19 -7.32 -25.90
N LEU A 411 -5.95 -6.41 -26.53
CA LEU A 411 -5.43 -5.37 -27.47
C LEU A 411 -4.70 -4.16 -26.86
N TYR A 412 -4.08 -4.30 -25.70
CA TYR A 412 -2.76 -3.67 -25.54
C TYR A 412 -1.65 -4.55 -26.16
N PHE A 413 -1.94 -5.29 -27.25
CA PHE A 413 -0.99 -6.12 -28.00
C PHE A 413 -0.77 -5.73 -29.46
N GLN A 414 -1.41 -4.68 -29.99
CA GLN A 414 -0.98 -4.03 -31.24
C GLN A 414 -1.39 -2.56 -31.22
N LYS A 415 -0.42 -1.63 -31.16
CA LYS A 415 -0.65 -0.27 -31.66
C LYS A 415 -0.73 -0.37 -33.18
N SER A 416 -1.92 -0.20 -33.73
CA SER A 416 -2.08 0.15 -35.14
C SER A 416 -1.45 1.53 -35.36
N PHE A 417 -0.71 1.68 -36.46
CA PHE A 417 -0.01 2.92 -36.83
C PHE A 417 -0.96 4.02 -37.36
N THR A 418 -2.28 3.89 -37.19
CA THR A 418 -3.29 4.79 -37.79
C THR A 418 -4.43 5.26 -36.88
N ASP A 419 -4.34 5.14 -35.56
CA ASP A 419 -5.35 5.77 -34.69
C ASP A 419 -5.14 7.29 -34.62
N ARG A 420 -5.79 7.97 -35.57
CA ARG A 420 -6.16 9.38 -35.52
C ARG A 420 -7.44 9.52 -34.71
N GLU A 421 -7.46 10.57 -33.89
CA GLU A 421 -8.59 11.05 -33.09
C GLU A 421 -9.95 10.93 -33.81
N SER A 422 -10.83 10.10 -33.28
CA SER A 422 -12.27 10.18 -33.55
C SER A 422 -12.95 10.79 -32.33
N ASN A 423 -13.06 12.12 -32.34
CA ASN A 423 -14.17 12.79 -31.68
C ASN A 423 -15.47 12.39 -32.40
N ASP A 424 -16.57 12.39 -31.67
CA ASP A 424 -17.96 12.15 -32.11
C ASP A 424 -18.47 10.71 -31.95
N ILE A 425 -18.81 10.37 -30.70
CA ILE A 425 -19.89 9.43 -30.42
C ILE A 425 -20.93 10.18 -29.57
N GLU A 426 -22.08 10.49 -30.18
CA GLU A 426 -23.22 11.09 -29.51
C GLU A 426 -23.77 10.18 -28.42
N GLU A 427 -23.97 10.76 -27.24
CA GLU A 427 -24.48 10.12 -26.03
C GLU A 427 -25.99 9.87 -26.16
N PHE A 428 -26.41 8.61 -26.33
CA PHE A 428 -27.83 8.26 -26.35
C PHE A 428 -28.45 8.41 -24.95
N ALA A 429 -29.49 9.24 -24.84
CA ALA A 429 -30.25 9.41 -23.62
C ALA A 429 -30.90 8.09 -23.15
N PRO A 430 -30.82 7.75 -21.84
CA PRO A 430 -31.35 6.50 -21.31
C PRO A 430 -32.88 6.46 -21.37
N VAL A 431 -33.41 5.34 -21.85
CA VAL A 431 -34.86 5.05 -21.87
C VAL A 431 -35.40 5.01 -20.43
N PRO A 432 -36.46 5.75 -20.09
CA PRO A 432 -37.02 5.76 -18.73
C PRO A 432 -37.58 4.39 -18.35
N LYS A 433 -37.16 3.88 -17.19
CA LYS A 433 -37.61 2.58 -16.66
C LYS A 433 -39.05 2.71 -16.14
N ARG A 434 -39.91 1.74 -16.47
CA ARG A 434 -41.25 1.60 -15.87
C ARG A 434 -41.12 1.42 -14.36
N GLN A 435 -41.79 2.26 -13.58
CA GLN A 435 -41.89 2.15 -12.11
C GLN A 435 -43.31 1.75 -11.70
N LEU A 436 -43.44 0.96 -10.63
CA LEU A 436 -44.73 0.59 -10.02
C LEU A 436 -45.11 1.59 -8.92
N GLU A 437 -46.40 1.87 -8.76
CA GLU A 437 -46.89 2.74 -7.67
C GLU A 437 -46.84 2.01 -6.32
N PRO A 438 -46.31 2.65 -5.27
CA PRO A 438 -46.26 2.06 -3.93
C PRO A 438 -47.66 1.98 -3.28
N PRO A 439 -47.90 1.02 -2.38
CA PRO A 439 -49.18 0.85 -1.70
C PRO A 439 -49.49 1.97 -0.69
N THR A 440 -50.78 2.21 -0.45
CA THR A 440 -51.27 3.26 0.46
C THR A 440 -50.95 2.95 1.92
N VAL A 441 -50.38 3.93 2.63
CA VAL A 441 -49.92 3.82 4.02
C VAL A 441 -51.09 3.75 5.00
N LEU A 442 -50.92 3.00 6.09
CA LEU A 442 -51.86 2.94 7.20
C LEU A 442 -51.56 4.10 8.17
N GLN A 443 -52.48 5.07 8.29
CA GLN A 443 -52.26 6.23 9.17
C GLN A 443 -52.37 5.84 10.65
N MET A 444 -51.42 6.30 11.46
CA MET A 444 -51.46 6.21 12.92
C MET A 444 -51.79 7.58 13.51
N GLU A 445 -52.66 7.62 14.52
CA GLU A 445 -52.94 8.85 15.29
C GLU A 445 -51.74 9.13 16.21
N GLU A 446 -51.13 10.31 16.06
CA GLU A 446 -50.02 10.77 16.91
C GLU A 446 -50.55 11.04 18.33
N GLN A 447 -49.97 10.37 19.34
CA GLN A 447 -50.15 10.69 20.75
C GLN A 447 -48.82 11.11 21.36
N ASP A 448 -48.87 12.16 22.18
CA ASP A 448 -47.75 12.98 22.67
C ASP A 448 -46.61 12.18 23.36
N GLU A 449 -45.38 12.62 23.08
CA GLU A 449 -44.09 11.90 23.16
C GLU A 449 -43.45 11.67 24.54
N GLU A 450 -44.13 11.87 25.67
CA GLU A 450 -43.47 11.68 26.97
C GLU A 450 -43.99 10.44 27.72
N ASN A 451 -43.06 9.49 27.86
CA ASN A 451 -43.04 8.33 28.74
C ASN A 451 -43.47 6.95 28.19
N ILE A 452 -42.44 6.12 28.06
CA ILE A 452 -42.39 4.70 28.47
C ILE A 452 -42.76 3.66 27.38
N LEU A 453 -41.75 2.83 27.07
CA LEU A 453 -41.80 1.50 26.44
C LEU A 453 -41.90 1.45 24.90
N SER A 454 -40.75 1.54 24.22
CA SER A 454 -40.58 0.96 22.87
C SER A 454 -40.92 -0.56 22.82
N SER A 455 -40.94 -1.22 23.99
CA SER A 455 -41.45 -2.59 24.15
C SER A 455 -42.98 -2.70 24.12
N LEU A 456 -43.73 -1.64 24.47
CA LEU A 456 -45.20 -1.64 24.44
C LEU A 456 -45.75 -1.30 23.05
N VAL A 457 -45.01 -0.53 22.25
CA VAL A 457 -45.47 -0.14 20.91
C VAL A 457 -45.61 -1.36 20.00
N VAL A 458 -44.63 -2.28 19.99
CA VAL A 458 -44.72 -3.52 19.20
C VAL A 458 -45.81 -4.44 19.74
N GLU A 459 -45.94 -4.56 21.06
CA GLU A 459 -46.96 -5.41 21.68
C GLU A 459 -48.38 -4.91 21.39
N GLU A 460 -48.62 -3.59 21.46
CA GLU A 460 -49.92 -2.98 21.14
C GLU A 460 -50.20 -3.03 19.63
N LEU A 461 -49.20 -2.80 18.77
CA LEU A 461 -49.34 -2.91 17.30
C LEU A 461 -49.61 -4.35 16.85
N MET A 462 -49.09 -5.34 17.56
CA MET A 462 -49.32 -6.77 17.31
C MET A 462 -50.52 -7.33 18.07
N LYS A 463 -51.18 -6.53 18.91
CA LYS A 463 -52.31 -7.00 19.73
C LYS A 463 -53.47 -7.47 18.86
N GLY A 464 -53.89 -8.71 19.09
CA GLY A 464 -54.94 -9.36 18.29
C GLY A 464 -54.50 -9.79 16.88
N ARG A 465 -53.26 -9.50 16.47
CA ARG A 465 -52.67 -9.99 15.22
C ARG A 465 -51.88 -11.25 15.50
N THR A 466 -52.22 -12.33 14.82
CA THR A 466 -51.51 -13.62 14.95
C THR A 466 -51.09 -14.12 13.58
N THR A 467 -49.97 -14.83 13.55
CA THR A 467 -49.46 -15.43 12.31
C THR A 467 -50.49 -16.37 11.68
N ASN A 468 -50.88 -16.10 10.44
CA ASN A 468 -51.83 -16.93 9.70
C ASN A 468 -51.11 -18.11 9.04
N TRP A 469 -50.84 -19.14 9.83
CA TRP A 469 -50.17 -20.35 9.37
C TRP A 469 -50.84 -21.07 8.18
N PRO A 470 -52.18 -21.14 8.07
CA PRO A 470 -52.83 -21.63 6.86
C PRO A 470 -52.41 -20.87 5.59
N ARG A 471 -52.30 -19.54 5.68
CA ARG A 471 -51.84 -18.69 4.57
C ARG A 471 -50.37 -18.93 4.24
N ALA A 472 -49.49 -19.02 5.25
CA ALA A 472 -48.07 -19.35 5.05
C ALA A 472 -47.88 -20.71 4.36
N LYS A 473 -48.65 -21.73 4.78
CA LYS A 473 -48.63 -23.06 4.15
C LYS A 473 -49.18 -23.04 2.73
N ARG A 474 -50.17 -22.19 2.44
CA ARG A 474 -50.67 -21.98 1.08
C ARG A 474 -49.59 -21.36 0.19
N ALA A 475 -48.89 -20.33 0.66
CA ALA A 475 -47.79 -19.70 -0.07
C ALA A 475 -46.68 -20.72 -0.40
N ALA A 476 -46.24 -21.49 0.60
CA ALA A 476 -45.23 -22.52 0.42
C ALA A 476 -45.64 -23.61 -0.57
N LYS A 477 -46.92 -24.01 -0.60
CA LYS A 477 -47.43 -24.99 -1.56
C LYS A 477 -47.54 -24.41 -2.98
N ARG A 478 -47.90 -23.14 -3.10
CA ARG A 478 -48.10 -22.47 -4.39
C ARG A 478 -46.82 -21.91 -4.99
N ILE A 479 -45.69 -21.88 -4.28
CA ILE A 479 -44.43 -21.36 -4.83
C ILE A 479 -43.94 -22.13 -6.07
N LEU A 480 -44.43 -23.35 -6.28
CA LEU A 480 -44.14 -24.18 -7.46
C LEU A 480 -45.22 -24.06 -8.56
N ASP A 481 -46.31 -23.35 -8.32
CA ASP A 481 -47.39 -23.11 -9.29
C ASP A 481 -46.95 -22.02 -10.28
N PRO A 482 -46.88 -22.29 -11.59
CA PRO A 482 -46.44 -21.32 -12.59
C PRO A 482 -47.30 -20.05 -12.66
N THR A 483 -48.53 -20.11 -12.14
CA THR A 483 -49.45 -18.96 -12.08
C THR A 483 -49.28 -18.12 -10.82
N TYR A 484 -48.47 -18.58 -9.86
CA TYR A 484 -48.21 -17.90 -8.60
C TYR A 484 -46.99 -16.97 -8.74
N ASN A 485 -47.28 -15.72 -9.08
CA ASN A 485 -46.26 -14.71 -9.30
C ASN A 485 -45.80 -14.03 -7.99
N LEU A 486 -44.77 -13.18 -8.11
CA LEU A 486 -44.15 -12.49 -6.99
C LEU A 486 -45.15 -11.64 -6.18
N LYS A 487 -46.13 -11.01 -6.85
CA LYS A 487 -47.18 -10.25 -6.18
C LYS A 487 -48.04 -11.15 -5.28
N CYS A 488 -48.45 -12.31 -5.78
CA CYS A 488 -49.22 -13.28 -4.97
C CYS A 488 -48.42 -13.80 -3.77
N PHE A 489 -47.12 -14.00 -3.93
CA PHE A 489 -46.22 -14.38 -2.83
C PHE A 489 -46.12 -13.29 -1.76
N HIS A 490 -45.87 -12.05 -2.18
CA HIS A 490 -45.84 -10.90 -1.28
C HIS A 490 -47.17 -10.74 -0.52
N ASP A 491 -48.30 -10.75 -1.22
CA ASP A 491 -49.64 -10.61 -0.62
C ASP A 491 -49.92 -11.71 0.41
N ASP A 492 -49.47 -12.95 0.15
CA ASP A 492 -49.62 -14.04 1.11
C ASP A 492 -48.63 -13.94 2.28
N CYS A 493 -47.41 -13.45 2.09
CA CYS A 493 -46.43 -13.22 3.15
C CYS A 493 -46.89 -12.11 4.11
N VAL A 494 -47.33 -10.97 3.60
CA VAL A 494 -47.85 -9.86 4.41
C VAL A 494 -49.13 -10.27 5.16
N ALA A 495 -50.01 -11.04 4.52
CA ALA A 495 -51.21 -11.58 5.18
C ALA A 495 -50.90 -12.71 6.18
N ALA A 496 -49.80 -13.44 6.00
CA ALA A 496 -49.37 -14.51 6.90
C ALA A 496 -48.64 -13.99 8.13
N PHE A 497 -47.80 -12.97 7.96
CA PHE A 497 -46.88 -12.44 8.97
C PHE A 497 -47.15 -10.94 9.16
N PRO A 498 -48.15 -10.57 9.96
CA PRO A 498 -48.51 -9.16 10.18
C PRO A 498 -47.36 -8.31 10.75
N GLU A 499 -46.35 -8.93 11.37
CA GLU A 499 -45.12 -8.27 11.82
C GLU A 499 -44.29 -7.69 10.69
N LEU A 500 -44.43 -8.19 9.45
CA LEU A 500 -43.71 -7.65 8.29
C LEU A 500 -44.15 -6.21 7.96
N LEU A 501 -45.38 -5.83 8.33
CA LEU A 501 -45.87 -4.46 8.18
C LEU A 501 -45.17 -3.47 9.12
N LEU A 502 -44.52 -3.96 10.18
CA LEU A 502 -43.72 -3.11 11.08
C LEU A 502 -42.37 -2.70 10.47
N TYR A 503 -41.95 -3.40 9.41
CA TYR A 503 -40.74 -3.08 8.65
C TYR A 503 -41.04 -2.25 7.40
N THR A 504 -42.31 -1.93 7.16
CA THR A 504 -42.77 -1.02 6.11
C THR A 504 -43.23 0.28 6.77
N VAL A 505 -42.28 1.13 7.20
CA VAL A 505 -42.56 2.47 7.78
C VAL A 505 -42.10 3.55 6.79
N ASP A 506 -42.76 4.71 6.80
CA ASP A 506 -42.70 5.79 5.81
C ASP A 506 -41.49 6.76 5.91
N ASP A 507 -41.43 7.61 4.89
CA ASP A 507 -40.45 8.59 4.40
C ASP A 507 -39.54 9.34 5.39
N GLY A 508 -38.24 9.13 5.21
CA GLY A 508 -37.17 10.01 5.70
C GLY A 508 -35.94 9.27 6.22
N SER A 509 -36.11 8.02 6.64
CA SER A 509 -34.99 7.19 7.06
C SER A 509 -34.47 6.35 5.88
N LEU A 510 -33.15 6.42 5.65
CA LEU A 510 -32.46 5.51 4.75
C LEU A 510 -32.80 4.08 5.17
N ALA A 511 -33.19 3.24 4.21
CA ALA A 511 -33.27 1.80 4.48
C ALA A 511 -31.91 1.33 5.05
N SER A 512 -31.84 0.23 5.80
CA SER A 512 -30.56 -0.27 6.34
C SER A 512 -29.51 -0.56 5.25
N SER A 513 -29.94 -0.59 3.99
CA SER A 513 -29.11 -0.66 2.78
C SER A 513 -28.45 0.67 2.35
N GLY A 514 -28.77 1.79 3.02
CA GLY A 514 -28.29 3.14 2.68
C GLY A 514 -28.92 3.73 1.41
N ARG A 515 -30.07 3.20 0.95
CA ARG A 515 -30.80 3.68 -0.24
C ARG A 515 -32.16 4.26 0.13
N SER A 516 -32.76 5.04 -0.78
CA SER A 516 -34.15 5.46 -0.60
C SER A 516 -35.06 4.23 -0.61
N MET A 517 -36.11 4.24 0.21
CA MET A 517 -37.06 3.13 0.24
C MET A 517 -37.76 2.91 -1.09
N MET A 518 -37.95 3.97 -1.89
CA MET A 518 -38.46 3.84 -3.26
C MET A 518 -37.52 3.01 -4.15
N ASP A 519 -36.21 3.22 -4.04
CA ASP A 519 -35.21 2.42 -4.75
C ASP A 519 -35.19 0.96 -4.28
N GLU A 520 -35.45 0.71 -2.99
CA GLU A 520 -35.53 -0.64 -2.44
C GLU A 520 -36.82 -1.34 -2.91
N TYR A 521 -37.96 -0.64 -2.90
CA TYR A 521 -39.27 -1.13 -3.36
C TYR A 521 -39.29 -1.47 -4.85
N GLN A 522 -38.68 -0.64 -5.71
CA GLN A 522 -38.58 -0.95 -7.15
C GLN A 522 -37.62 -2.12 -7.43
N ARG A 523 -36.79 -2.52 -6.46
CA ARG A 523 -35.78 -3.58 -6.60
C ARG A 523 -36.29 -4.96 -6.14
N THR A 524 -37.18 -4.99 -5.16
CA THR A 524 -37.80 -6.21 -4.61
C THR A 524 -39.08 -6.54 -5.34
#